data_AF-A0A4U8U9I2-F1
#
_entry.id   AF-A0A4U8U9I2-F1
#
_cell.length_a   1.000
_cell.length_b   1.000
_cell.length_c   1.000
_cell.angle_alpha   90.00
_cell.angle_beta   90.00
_cell.angle_gamma   90.00
#
_symmetry.space_group_name_H-M   'P 1'
#
loop_
_entity.id
_entity.type
_entity.pdbx_description
1 polymer ?
#
loop_
_entity_poly.entity_id
_entity_poly.type
_entity_poly.pdbx_seq_one_letter_code
_entity_poly.pdbx_strand_id
1 'polypeptide(L)'
;MRKAMYLFLTLFLVVYGSENMGSKNTQNDKNTNLPNDIKSFIESREAFIKADEINSAKTMSEKESIEYSQKRDLKQKEIDKEFVALRKKYKENDFIMSVLSQYGCLLNDCSATSKGDGFVFYKGINIAEAINDSLMDNTTFTSYPFFKEILKRNPNILVKKENFSLVLSPSAKYSNYKKIDIVWSKDKTHIDFILYNQYFNENICSHTANFKRFKQERDGVKASYGYMQIPYTQNKEVDDFINKSCECIYVGGEEPYDEQRANELEKMAQGCDDISKMRLNLQRKYKDDINASLLRREEQNYKEAFGE
;
A
#
# COMPACT_ATOMS: atom_id res chain seq x y z
N MET A 1 -27.38 3.99 -56.85
CA MET A 1 -26.45 5.14 -56.77
C MET A 1 -25.87 5.16 -55.35
N ARG A 2 -24.75 4.48 -55.10
CA ARG A 2 -23.40 5.07 -54.89
C ARG A 2 -23.36 6.29 -53.96
N LYS A 3 -22.74 6.11 -52.78
CA LYS A 3 -21.70 6.96 -52.14
C LYS A 3 -21.27 6.23 -50.85
N ALA A 4 -20.25 5.37 -50.94
CA ALA A 4 -18.83 5.69 -50.70
C ALA A 4 -18.55 5.92 -49.21
N MET A 5 -18.19 4.82 -48.55
CA MET A 5 -17.63 4.73 -47.20
C MET A 5 -16.20 5.29 -47.28
N TYR A 6 -15.98 6.48 -46.73
CA TYR A 6 -14.65 7.09 -46.71
C TYR A 6 -13.81 6.50 -45.58
N LEU A 7 -12.84 5.68 -46.00
CA LEU A 7 -11.59 5.45 -45.30
C LEU A 7 -10.95 6.81 -44.98
N PHE A 8 -10.69 7.10 -43.71
CA PHE A 8 -9.66 8.08 -43.32
C PHE A 8 -8.60 7.36 -42.50
N LEU A 9 -7.70 6.72 -43.25
CA LEU A 9 -6.33 6.43 -42.83
C LEU A 9 -5.53 7.70 -43.13
N THR A 10 -5.15 8.46 -42.13
CA THR A 10 -4.14 9.53 -42.31
C THR A 10 -3.01 9.31 -41.32
N LEU A 11 -1.92 8.77 -41.88
CA LEU A 11 -0.56 8.95 -41.40
C LEU A 11 -0.33 10.44 -41.10
N PHE A 12 0.16 10.74 -39.90
CA PHE A 12 0.92 11.96 -39.68
C PHE A 12 2.40 11.60 -39.58
N LEU A 13 3.07 11.67 -40.73
CA LEU A 13 4.49 12.00 -40.81
C LEU A 13 4.60 13.51 -40.67
N VAL A 14 5.15 13.98 -39.55
CA VAL A 14 5.69 15.34 -39.46
C VAL A 14 7.17 15.21 -39.14
N VAL A 15 7.97 15.34 -40.19
CA VAL A 15 9.37 15.75 -40.11
C VAL A 15 9.36 17.26 -39.89
N TYR A 16 9.90 17.72 -38.76
CA TYR A 16 10.50 19.05 -38.66
C TYR A 16 11.73 18.95 -37.79
N GLY A 17 12.89 19.11 -38.42
CA GLY A 17 14.11 19.52 -37.73
C GLY A 17 14.16 21.04 -37.63
N SER A 18 14.52 21.54 -36.45
CA SER A 18 15.27 22.78 -36.26
C SER A 18 15.66 22.85 -34.79
N GLU A 19 16.95 22.91 -34.56
CA GLU A 19 17.61 23.15 -33.29
C GLU A 19 17.18 24.51 -32.71
N ASN A 20 16.94 24.57 -31.39
CA ASN A 20 17.64 25.55 -30.57
C ASN A 20 17.73 25.10 -29.10
N MET A 21 18.92 25.28 -28.56
CA MET A 21 19.44 24.79 -27.29
C MET A 21 18.80 25.44 -26.07
N GLY A 22 18.72 24.68 -24.96
CA GLY A 22 18.92 25.28 -23.63
C GLY A 22 18.07 24.80 -22.45
N SER A 23 18.07 23.50 -22.11
CA SER A 23 18.09 23.07 -20.70
C SER A 23 18.46 21.59 -20.59
N LYS A 24 19.25 21.26 -19.57
CA LYS A 24 20.17 20.12 -19.48
C LYS A 24 19.49 18.74 -19.55
N ASN A 25 20.03 17.95 -20.48
CA ASN A 25 19.94 16.49 -20.57
C ASN A 25 20.30 15.78 -19.26
N THR A 26 19.43 14.88 -18.81
CA THR A 26 19.83 13.60 -18.18
C THR A 26 18.70 12.56 -18.28
N GLN A 27 18.16 12.34 -19.48
CA GLN A 27 17.20 11.24 -19.69
C GLN A 27 17.37 10.46 -21.00
N ASN A 28 18.18 10.94 -21.96
CA ASN A 28 18.22 10.36 -23.31
C ASN A 28 19.29 9.27 -23.60
N ASP A 29 20.22 8.96 -22.69
CA ASP A 29 21.33 8.02 -22.97
C ASP A 29 21.17 6.61 -22.37
N LYS A 30 20.01 6.25 -21.81
CA LYS A 30 19.78 4.88 -21.24
C LYS A 30 18.95 3.93 -22.11
N ASN A 31 18.39 4.39 -23.24
CA ASN A 31 17.44 3.62 -24.07
C ASN A 31 18.07 2.86 -25.25
N THR A 32 19.36 3.00 -25.51
CA THR A 32 20.01 2.45 -26.71
C THR A 32 20.07 0.92 -26.78
N ASN A 33 19.95 0.21 -25.64
CA ASN A 33 20.08 -1.26 -25.58
C ASN A 33 18.84 -2.03 -25.10
N LEU A 34 17.65 -1.42 -25.10
CA LEU A 34 16.43 -2.15 -24.72
C LEU A 34 15.92 -3.06 -25.85
N PRO A 35 15.44 -4.27 -25.54
CA PRO A 35 14.72 -5.12 -26.50
C PRO A 35 13.51 -4.41 -27.11
N ASN A 36 13.17 -4.77 -28.35
CA ASN A 36 12.12 -4.09 -29.11
C ASN A 36 10.75 -4.17 -28.44
N ASP A 37 10.41 -5.30 -27.80
CA ASP A 37 9.16 -5.47 -27.08
C ASP A 37 9.06 -4.59 -25.83
N ILE A 38 10.18 -4.36 -25.12
CA ILE A 38 10.25 -3.38 -24.03
C ILE A 38 10.03 -1.96 -24.55
N LYS A 39 10.68 -1.59 -25.66
CA LYS A 39 10.52 -0.27 -26.29
C LYS A 39 9.08 -0.03 -26.73
N SER A 40 8.49 -1.00 -27.43
CA SER A 40 7.10 -0.93 -27.89
C SER A 40 6.10 -0.81 -26.75
N PHE A 41 6.33 -1.53 -25.64
CA PHE A 41 5.50 -1.39 -24.44
C PHE A 41 5.56 0.02 -23.84
N ILE A 42 6.78 0.58 -23.67
CA ILE A 42 6.96 1.92 -23.12
C ILE A 42 6.25 2.97 -23.99
N GLU A 43 6.47 2.91 -25.30
CA GLU A 43 5.85 3.82 -26.27
C GLU A 43 4.31 3.73 -26.26
N SER A 44 3.77 2.51 -26.27
CA SER A 44 2.32 2.25 -26.22
C SER A 44 1.68 2.79 -24.93
N ARG A 45 2.33 2.55 -23.79
CA ARG A 45 1.85 3.00 -22.48
C ARG A 45 1.86 4.53 -22.36
N GLU A 46 2.94 5.18 -22.79
CA GLU A 46 3.05 6.65 -22.74
C GLU A 46 2.05 7.33 -23.68
N ALA A 47 1.83 6.76 -24.86
CA ALA A 47 0.81 7.24 -25.79
C ALA A 47 -0.59 7.15 -25.19
N PHE A 48 -0.90 6.04 -24.50
CA PHE A 48 -2.18 5.87 -23.82
C PHE A 48 -2.40 6.92 -22.72
N ILE A 49 -1.42 7.14 -21.83
CA ILE A 49 -1.54 8.13 -20.73
C ILE A 49 -1.79 9.54 -21.27
N LYS A 50 -1.00 9.96 -22.27
CA LYS A 50 -1.17 11.28 -22.90
C LYS A 50 -2.56 11.45 -23.52
N ALA A 51 -3.07 10.40 -24.19
CA ALA A 51 -4.40 10.43 -24.78
C ALA A 51 -5.51 10.51 -23.71
N ASP A 52 -5.34 9.82 -22.57
CA ASP A 52 -6.33 9.82 -21.49
C ASP A 52 -6.42 11.18 -20.78
N GLU A 53 -5.28 11.83 -20.53
CA GLU A 53 -5.23 13.18 -19.97
C GLU A 53 -5.97 14.19 -20.87
N ILE A 54 -5.74 14.16 -22.18
CA ILE A 54 -6.39 15.07 -23.15
C ILE A 54 -7.91 14.86 -23.19
N ASN A 55 -8.37 13.60 -23.12
CA ASN A 55 -9.79 13.30 -23.19
C ASN A 55 -10.52 13.58 -21.87
N SER A 56 -9.85 13.42 -20.73
CA SER A 56 -10.41 13.78 -19.42
C SER A 56 -10.67 15.29 -19.28
N ALA A 57 -9.92 16.12 -20.01
CA ALA A 57 -10.09 17.57 -20.05
C ALA A 57 -11.21 18.05 -20.98
N LYS A 58 -11.85 17.16 -21.77
CA LYS A 58 -12.94 17.52 -22.70
C LYS A 58 -14.31 17.32 -22.07
N THR A 59 -15.22 18.24 -22.35
CA THR A 59 -16.64 18.08 -22.00
C THR A 59 -17.28 17.04 -22.92
N MET A 60 -17.59 15.86 -22.39
CA MET A 60 -18.29 14.77 -23.10
C MET A 60 -19.76 14.71 -22.68
N SER A 61 -20.64 14.27 -23.57
CA SER A 61 -22.00 13.87 -23.18
C SER A 61 -21.97 12.60 -22.32
N GLU A 62 -23.04 12.33 -21.59
CA GLU A 62 -23.15 11.16 -20.69
C GLU A 62 -22.93 9.83 -21.44
N LYS A 63 -23.49 9.69 -22.65
CA LYS A 63 -23.32 8.51 -23.48
C LYS A 63 -21.87 8.34 -23.96
N GLU A 64 -21.23 9.42 -24.38
CA GLU A 64 -19.83 9.42 -24.81
C GLU A 64 -18.87 9.10 -23.65
N SER A 65 -19.18 9.61 -22.46
CA SER A 65 -18.42 9.32 -21.24
C SER A 65 -18.46 7.82 -20.88
N ILE A 66 -19.64 7.19 -20.97
CA ILE A 66 -19.80 5.75 -20.71
C ILE A 66 -19.02 4.91 -21.74
N GLU A 67 -19.17 5.19 -23.04
CA GLU A 67 -18.45 4.47 -24.09
C GLU A 67 -16.93 4.67 -24.00
N TYR A 68 -16.49 5.88 -23.66
CA TYR A 68 -15.08 6.21 -23.44
C TYR A 68 -14.51 5.41 -22.27
N SER A 69 -15.20 5.40 -21.12
CA SER A 69 -14.79 4.66 -19.93
C SER A 69 -14.62 3.17 -20.22
N GLN A 70 -15.56 2.55 -20.95
CA GLN A 70 -15.47 1.14 -21.32
C GLN A 70 -14.25 0.83 -22.21
N LYS A 71 -13.97 1.69 -23.21
CA LYS A 71 -12.81 1.53 -24.08
C LYS A 71 -11.49 1.76 -23.35
N ARG A 72 -11.45 2.76 -22.46
CA ARG A 72 -10.30 3.07 -21.61
C ARG A 72 -9.95 1.86 -20.74
N ASP A 73 -10.93 1.31 -20.03
CA ASP A 73 -10.73 0.16 -19.14
C ASP A 73 -10.24 -1.09 -19.91
N LEU A 74 -10.77 -1.34 -21.11
CA LEU A 74 -10.29 -2.43 -21.99
C LEU A 74 -8.82 -2.23 -22.38
N LYS A 75 -8.43 -1.00 -22.74
CA LYS A 75 -7.06 -0.71 -23.17
C LYS A 75 -6.07 -0.79 -22.01
N GLN A 76 -6.45 -0.32 -20.82
CA GLN A 76 -5.64 -0.49 -19.61
C GLN A 76 -5.38 -1.97 -19.31
N LYS A 77 -6.41 -2.83 -19.41
CA LYS A 77 -6.25 -4.29 -19.25
C LYS A 77 -5.28 -4.91 -20.25
N GLU A 78 -5.27 -4.45 -21.49
CA GLU A 78 -4.33 -4.95 -22.51
C GLU A 78 -2.89 -4.57 -22.17
N ILE A 79 -2.66 -3.30 -21.81
CA ILE A 79 -1.34 -2.79 -21.45
C ILE A 79 -0.80 -3.51 -20.20
N ASP A 80 -1.64 -3.73 -19.19
CA ASP A 80 -1.24 -4.43 -17.97
C ASP A 80 -0.92 -5.92 -18.23
N LYS A 81 -1.65 -6.59 -19.13
CA LYS A 81 -1.32 -7.96 -19.55
C LYS A 81 0.03 -8.04 -20.25
N GLU A 82 0.33 -7.08 -21.12
CA GLU A 82 1.60 -6.98 -21.81
C GLU A 82 2.75 -6.72 -20.83
N PHE A 83 2.55 -5.80 -19.88
CA PHE A 83 3.49 -5.53 -18.79
C PHE A 83 3.86 -6.80 -18.03
N VAL A 84 2.86 -7.59 -17.62
CA VAL A 84 3.08 -8.83 -16.86
C VAL A 84 3.75 -9.91 -17.71
N ALA A 85 3.41 -10.03 -18.98
CA ALA A 85 4.08 -10.94 -19.90
C ALA A 85 5.58 -10.59 -20.06
N LEU A 86 5.91 -9.31 -20.20
CA LEU A 86 7.29 -8.83 -20.31
C LEU A 86 8.08 -9.08 -19.02
N ARG A 87 7.50 -8.82 -17.86
CA ARG A 87 8.13 -9.15 -16.56
C ARG A 87 8.44 -10.64 -16.43
N LYS A 88 7.51 -11.51 -16.81
CA LYS A 88 7.73 -12.96 -16.79
C LYS A 88 8.85 -13.38 -17.74
N LYS A 89 8.90 -12.78 -18.93
CA LYS A 89 9.92 -13.05 -19.95
C LYS A 89 11.33 -12.64 -19.49
N TYR A 90 11.45 -11.49 -18.83
CA TYR A 90 12.74 -10.89 -18.45
C TYR A 90 13.10 -11.02 -16.97
N LYS A 91 12.43 -11.89 -16.21
CA LYS A 91 12.60 -12.07 -14.76
C LYS A 91 14.04 -12.26 -14.25
N GLU A 92 14.95 -12.74 -15.10
CA GLU A 92 16.37 -13.00 -14.79
C GLU A 92 17.31 -11.89 -15.27
N ASN A 93 16.78 -10.85 -15.94
CA ASN A 93 17.56 -9.71 -16.43
C ASN A 93 17.36 -8.48 -15.53
N ASP A 94 18.31 -8.28 -14.60
CA ASP A 94 18.25 -7.20 -13.60
C ASP A 94 18.09 -5.80 -14.21
N PHE A 95 18.74 -5.53 -15.36
CA PHE A 95 18.64 -4.25 -16.04
C PHE A 95 17.24 -3.99 -16.59
N ILE A 96 16.67 -4.95 -17.32
CA ILE A 96 15.33 -4.82 -17.90
C ILE A 96 14.27 -4.78 -16.79
N MET A 97 14.41 -5.60 -15.74
CA MET A 97 13.52 -5.55 -14.58
C MET A 97 13.60 -4.20 -13.86
N SER A 98 14.79 -3.58 -13.77
CA SER A 98 14.92 -2.22 -13.25
C SER A 98 14.24 -1.18 -14.13
N VAL A 99 14.23 -1.34 -15.46
CA VAL A 99 13.50 -0.44 -16.36
C VAL A 99 11.99 -0.64 -16.21
N LEU A 100 11.50 -1.88 -16.26
CA LEU A 100 10.08 -2.20 -16.08
C LEU A 100 9.54 -1.75 -14.71
N SER A 101 10.37 -1.79 -13.65
CA SER A 101 9.98 -1.31 -12.31
C SER A 101 9.65 0.19 -12.23
N GLN A 102 10.03 0.98 -13.25
CA GLN A 102 9.65 2.40 -13.35
C GLN A 102 8.21 2.56 -13.84
N TYR A 103 7.63 1.51 -14.43
CA TYR A 103 6.30 1.49 -15.00
C TYR A 103 5.42 0.61 -14.12
N GLY A 104 4.53 1.22 -13.33
CA GLY A 104 3.47 0.51 -12.62
C GLY A 104 2.33 0.12 -13.58
N CYS A 105 1.48 -0.80 -13.14
CA CYS A 105 0.24 -1.08 -13.85
C CYS A 105 -0.67 0.14 -13.87
N LEU A 106 -1.49 0.24 -14.90
CA LEU A 106 -2.44 1.33 -15.08
C LEU A 106 -3.71 1.09 -14.27
N LEU A 107 -4.10 -0.18 -14.12
CA LEU A 107 -5.09 -0.58 -13.13
C LEU A 107 -4.38 -0.83 -11.81
N ASN A 108 -5.03 -0.40 -10.73
CA ASN A 108 -4.59 -0.55 -9.34
C ASN A 108 -4.09 -1.94 -8.97
N ASP A 109 -4.52 -2.94 -9.72
CA ASP A 109 -4.50 -4.33 -9.36
C ASP A 109 -3.58 -5.17 -10.25
N CYS A 110 -2.89 -4.52 -11.19
CA CYS A 110 -2.12 -5.16 -12.24
C CYS A 110 -2.88 -6.25 -13.00
N SER A 111 -4.21 -6.41 -12.79
CA SER A 111 -5.20 -7.38 -13.30
C SER A 111 -6.56 -7.49 -12.59
N ALA A 112 -6.72 -7.09 -11.33
CA ALA A 112 -7.83 -7.49 -10.47
C ALA A 112 -8.78 -6.39 -9.94
N THR A 113 -10.00 -6.35 -10.47
CA THR A 113 -11.20 -5.72 -9.85
C THR A 113 -10.99 -5.24 -8.41
N SER A 114 -10.93 -3.92 -8.22
CA SER A 114 -11.12 -3.28 -6.91
C SER A 114 -12.21 -4.01 -6.14
N LYS A 115 -11.87 -4.47 -4.93
CA LYS A 115 -12.83 -4.92 -3.92
C LYS A 115 -12.53 -4.17 -2.62
N GLY A 116 -12.93 -2.91 -2.56
CA GLY A 116 -12.75 -2.06 -1.37
C GLY A 116 -11.28 -1.80 -1.04
N ASP A 117 -10.89 -1.99 0.22
CA ASP A 117 -9.64 -1.50 0.80
C ASP A 117 -8.36 -2.33 0.46
N GLY A 118 -8.26 -2.91 -0.73
CA GLY A 118 -7.06 -3.69 -1.09
C GLY A 118 -6.94 -4.09 -2.56
N PHE A 119 -5.78 -4.69 -2.88
CA PHE A 119 -5.38 -5.15 -4.21
C PHE A 119 -5.40 -6.68 -4.28
N VAL A 120 -5.70 -7.28 -5.43
CA VAL A 120 -5.59 -8.75 -5.62
C VAL A 120 -4.64 -9.04 -6.80
N PHE A 121 -3.65 -9.89 -6.65
CA PHE A 121 -2.80 -10.38 -7.74
C PHE A 121 -3.52 -11.54 -8.45
N TYR A 122 -3.25 -11.74 -9.75
CA TYR A 122 -3.85 -12.74 -10.63
C TYR A 122 -4.14 -14.14 -10.04
N LYS A 123 -5.13 -14.82 -10.62
CA LYS A 123 -5.42 -16.23 -10.37
C LYS A 123 -4.22 -17.13 -10.68
N GLY A 124 -3.79 -17.90 -9.68
CA GLY A 124 -2.66 -18.84 -9.79
C GLY A 124 -1.31 -18.28 -9.34
N ILE A 125 -1.22 -16.98 -9.05
CA ILE A 125 -0.01 -16.39 -8.44
C ILE A 125 0.09 -16.83 -6.98
N ASN A 126 1.30 -17.16 -6.55
CA ASN A 126 1.57 -17.44 -5.15
C ASN A 126 2.08 -16.19 -4.43
N ILE A 127 2.01 -16.17 -3.10
CA ILE A 127 2.46 -15.04 -2.26
C ILE A 127 3.91 -14.61 -2.57
N ALA A 128 4.84 -15.53 -2.81
CA ALA A 128 6.24 -15.18 -3.04
C ALA A 128 6.41 -14.43 -4.38
N GLU A 129 5.69 -14.88 -5.42
CA GLU A 129 5.64 -14.21 -6.71
C GLU A 129 4.96 -12.83 -6.60
N ALA A 130 3.82 -12.76 -5.91
CA ALA A 130 3.14 -11.48 -5.63
C ALA A 130 4.01 -10.48 -4.85
N ILE A 131 4.79 -10.94 -3.87
CA ILE A 131 5.73 -10.10 -3.11
C ILE A 131 6.86 -9.63 -4.00
N ASN A 132 7.54 -10.53 -4.71
CA ASN A 132 8.57 -10.15 -5.67
C ASN A 132 8.02 -9.16 -6.70
N ASP A 133 6.75 -9.32 -7.05
CA ASP A 133 6.12 -8.45 -8.02
C ASP A 133 5.74 -7.07 -7.51
N SER A 134 5.27 -7.00 -6.25
CA SER A 134 4.88 -5.77 -5.53
C SER A 134 6.06 -4.96 -5.04
N LEU A 135 7.15 -5.65 -4.72
CA LEU A 135 8.40 -5.00 -4.41
C LEU A 135 8.79 -4.11 -5.60
N MET A 136 8.57 -4.51 -6.85
CA MET A 136 9.00 -3.73 -8.02
C MET A 136 8.17 -2.46 -8.34
N ASP A 137 7.25 -2.00 -7.49
CA ASP A 137 6.47 -0.76 -7.66
C ASP A 137 6.83 0.32 -6.62
N ASN A 138 7.61 1.31 -7.04
CA ASN A 138 8.04 2.45 -6.22
C ASN A 138 6.90 3.40 -5.82
N THR A 139 5.73 3.32 -6.46
CA THR A 139 4.59 4.22 -6.20
C THR A 139 3.68 3.67 -5.11
N THR A 140 3.50 2.35 -5.03
CA THR A 140 2.65 1.68 -4.04
C THR A 140 3.42 1.21 -2.80
N PHE A 141 4.75 1.04 -2.92
CA PHE A 141 5.58 0.46 -1.86
C PHE A 141 6.87 1.26 -1.62
N THR A 142 6.76 2.42 -0.98
CA THR A 142 7.90 3.32 -0.70
C THR A 142 9.01 2.71 0.18
N SER A 143 8.73 1.59 0.86
CA SER A 143 9.68 0.78 1.64
C SER A 143 10.37 -0.33 0.84
N TYR A 144 10.12 -0.42 -0.47
CA TYR A 144 10.60 -1.47 -1.38
C TYR A 144 12.10 -1.80 -1.28
N PRO A 145 13.04 -0.83 -1.39
CA PRO A 145 14.46 -1.16 -1.46
C PRO A 145 14.94 -1.97 -0.25
N PHE A 146 14.31 -1.76 0.91
CA PHE A 146 14.69 -2.41 2.15
C PHE A 146 14.18 -3.84 2.27
N PHE A 147 12.91 -4.08 1.94
CA PHE A 147 12.35 -5.43 1.98
C PHE A 147 12.98 -6.33 0.91
N LYS A 148 13.29 -5.79 -0.27
CA LYS A 148 14.03 -6.54 -1.30
C LYS A 148 15.38 -7.03 -0.78
N GLU A 149 16.16 -6.15 -0.14
CA GLU A 149 17.47 -6.52 0.43
C GLU A 149 17.35 -7.53 1.58
N ILE A 150 16.36 -7.38 2.46
CA ILE A 150 16.10 -8.38 3.51
C ILE A 150 15.82 -9.74 2.88
N LEU A 151 14.89 -9.81 1.92
CA LEU A 151 14.47 -11.06 1.30
C LEU A 151 15.61 -11.71 0.50
N LYS A 152 16.45 -10.89 -0.14
CA LYS A 152 17.66 -11.37 -0.84
C LYS A 152 18.67 -12.00 0.13
N ARG A 153 18.87 -11.40 1.30
CA ARG A 153 19.79 -11.91 2.34
C ARG A 153 19.19 -13.06 3.16
N ASN A 154 17.86 -13.19 3.16
CA ASN A 154 17.12 -14.16 3.97
C ASN A 154 16.10 -14.92 3.09
N PRO A 155 16.55 -15.75 2.13
CA PRO A 155 15.66 -16.42 1.17
C PRO A 155 14.64 -17.35 1.82
N ASN A 156 14.94 -17.87 3.01
CA ASN A 156 14.04 -18.76 3.74
C ASN A 156 12.74 -18.09 4.21
N ILE A 157 12.70 -16.75 4.29
CA ILE A 157 11.48 -16.01 4.65
C ILE A 157 10.34 -16.39 3.69
N LEU A 158 10.60 -16.49 2.40
CA LEU A 158 9.59 -16.88 1.42
C LEU A 158 9.59 -18.38 1.14
N VAL A 159 10.77 -19.00 1.00
CA VAL A 159 10.88 -20.41 0.58
C VAL A 159 10.41 -21.36 1.69
N LYS A 160 10.79 -21.10 2.94
CA LYS A 160 10.46 -21.94 4.10
C LYS A 160 9.36 -21.33 4.97
N LYS A 161 8.85 -20.16 4.58
CA LYS A 161 7.84 -19.40 5.32
C LYS A 161 8.26 -19.11 6.78
N GLU A 162 9.53 -18.74 6.94
CA GLU A 162 10.13 -18.39 8.23
C GLU A 162 9.79 -16.95 8.62
N ASN A 163 9.61 -16.72 9.92
CA ASN A 163 9.43 -15.37 10.47
C ASN A 163 10.80 -14.68 10.60
N PHE A 164 10.83 -13.37 10.42
CA PHE A 164 12.03 -12.55 10.51
C PHE A 164 11.79 -11.32 11.37
N SER A 165 12.82 -10.87 12.08
CA SER A 165 12.79 -9.66 12.91
C SER A 165 14.13 -8.95 12.85
N LEU A 166 14.10 -7.63 12.73
CA LEU A 166 15.27 -6.77 12.68
C LEU A 166 15.02 -5.45 13.41
N VAL A 167 15.83 -5.16 14.42
CA VAL A 167 15.89 -3.84 15.06
C VAL A 167 16.78 -2.93 14.21
N LEU A 168 16.27 -1.74 13.89
CA LEU A 168 16.96 -0.76 13.06
C LEU A 168 17.85 0.14 13.91
N SER A 169 19.05 0.44 13.40
CA SER A 169 19.92 1.47 13.97
C SER A 169 19.25 2.85 13.83
N PRO A 170 19.40 3.76 14.80
CA PRO A 170 19.00 5.16 14.67
C PRO A 170 19.63 5.87 13.45
N SER A 171 20.79 5.40 12.98
CA SER A 171 21.49 5.91 11.79
C SER A 171 20.99 5.31 10.47
N ALA A 172 19.96 4.46 10.49
CA ALA A 172 19.39 3.89 9.28
C ALA A 172 18.73 4.97 8.41
N LYS A 173 18.78 4.78 7.08
CA LYS A 173 18.27 5.71 6.06
C LYS A 173 16.77 6.04 6.17
N TYR A 174 16.03 5.36 7.06
CA TYR A 174 14.61 5.58 7.36
C TYR A 174 14.42 5.79 8.86
N SER A 175 14.94 6.93 9.38
CA SER A 175 14.93 7.34 10.79
C SER A 175 13.58 7.19 11.51
N ASN A 176 12.50 7.19 10.75
CA ASN A 176 11.14 7.11 11.27
C ASN A 176 10.71 5.70 11.70
N TYR A 177 11.53 4.66 11.51
CA TYR A 177 11.24 3.29 11.91
C TYR A 177 12.31 2.72 12.85
N LYS A 178 11.88 2.02 13.91
CA LYS A 178 12.74 1.40 14.93
C LYS A 178 12.94 -0.10 14.74
N LYS A 179 11.96 -0.80 14.17
CA LYS A 179 11.98 -2.25 14.02
C LYS A 179 11.18 -2.68 12.80
N ILE A 180 11.55 -3.81 12.24
CA ILE A 180 10.87 -4.45 11.12
C ILE A 180 10.67 -5.92 11.43
N ASP A 181 9.43 -6.38 11.29
CA ASP A 181 9.09 -7.81 11.36
C ASP A 181 8.49 -8.28 10.03
N ILE A 182 8.77 -9.52 9.67
CA ILE A 182 8.11 -10.23 8.58
C ILE A 182 7.54 -11.51 9.16
N VAL A 183 6.22 -11.60 9.25
CA VAL A 183 5.54 -12.63 10.04
C VAL A 183 4.58 -13.39 9.17
N TRP A 184 4.77 -14.70 9.08
CA TRP A 184 3.76 -15.59 8.54
C TRP A 184 2.71 -15.92 9.58
N SER A 185 1.46 -15.87 9.14
CA SER A 185 0.33 -16.47 9.82
C SER A 185 0.58 -17.93 10.21
N LYS A 186 -0.08 -18.39 11.27
CA LYS A 186 0.06 -19.77 11.77
C LYS A 186 -0.32 -20.81 10.72
N ASP A 187 -1.37 -20.55 9.95
CA ASP A 187 -1.85 -21.40 8.86
C ASP A 187 -1.09 -21.19 7.53
N LYS A 188 -0.10 -20.28 7.52
CA LYS A 188 0.75 -19.98 6.37
C LYS A 188 -0.03 -19.50 5.14
N THR A 189 -1.22 -18.93 5.35
CA THR A 189 -2.10 -18.38 4.30
C THR A 189 -1.84 -16.91 4.02
N HIS A 190 -1.19 -16.20 4.93
CA HIS A 190 -0.74 -14.82 4.73
C HIS A 190 0.58 -14.50 5.43
N ILE A 191 1.21 -13.43 4.96
CA ILE A 191 2.45 -12.86 5.49
C ILE A 191 2.28 -11.35 5.67
N ASP A 192 2.74 -10.86 6.81
CA ASP A 192 2.71 -9.45 7.20
C ASP A 192 4.12 -8.89 7.24
N PHE A 193 4.31 -7.75 6.58
CA PHE A 193 5.47 -6.89 6.69
C PHE A 193 5.12 -5.75 7.63
N ILE A 194 5.69 -5.75 8.83
CA ILE A 194 5.34 -4.84 9.92
C ILE A 194 6.49 -3.86 10.12
N LEU A 195 6.16 -2.57 10.10
CA LEU A 195 7.09 -1.45 10.29
C LEU A 195 6.71 -0.72 11.57
N TYR A 196 7.54 -0.85 12.60
CA TYR A 196 7.36 -0.17 13.87
C TYR A 196 7.97 1.22 13.77
N ASN A 197 7.14 2.26 13.85
CA ASN A 197 7.57 3.64 13.71
C ASN A 197 8.36 4.12 14.94
N GLN A 198 8.91 5.34 14.89
CA GLN A 198 9.67 5.92 16.00
C GLN A 198 8.82 6.18 17.24
N TYR A 199 7.53 6.46 17.04
CA TYR A 199 6.55 6.73 18.10
C TYR A 199 6.04 5.46 18.79
N PHE A 200 6.34 4.29 18.23
CA PHE A 200 6.00 3.00 18.80
C PHE A 200 6.57 2.89 20.21
N ASN A 201 5.70 2.65 21.20
CA ASN A 201 5.98 2.60 22.64
C ASN A 201 6.19 3.94 23.37
N GLU A 202 6.09 5.09 22.72
CA GLU A 202 6.29 6.38 23.40
C GLU A 202 5.23 6.65 24.47
N ASN A 203 3.95 6.42 24.15
CA ASN A 203 2.87 6.41 25.13
C ASN A 203 1.94 5.20 24.92
N ILE A 204 1.02 5.02 25.86
CA ILE A 204 0.12 3.88 25.88
C ILE A 204 -1.02 3.95 24.86
N CYS A 205 -1.07 4.97 24.00
CA CYS A 205 -1.99 5.04 22.87
C CYS A 205 -1.28 5.06 21.51
N SER A 206 0.06 5.04 21.52
CA SER A 206 0.91 5.07 20.31
C SER A 206 1.52 3.70 19.99
N HIS A 207 0.87 2.61 20.41
CA HIS A 207 1.38 1.24 20.22
C HIS A 207 0.80 0.59 18.98
N THR A 208 0.90 1.32 17.87
CA THR A 208 0.53 0.84 16.55
C THR A 208 1.76 0.63 15.69
N ALA A 209 1.65 -0.24 14.70
CA ALA A 209 2.64 -0.39 13.65
C ALA A 209 1.96 -0.34 12.29
N ASN A 210 2.69 0.15 11.29
CA ASN A 210 2.26 0.04 9.91
C ASN A 210 2.43 -1.41 9.48
N PHE A 211 1.47 -1.94 8.72
CA PHE A 211 1.61 -3.24 8.10
C PHE A 211 1.27 -3.22 6.61
N LYS A 212 1.91 -4.12 5.88
CA LYS A 212 1.43 -4.62 4.59
C LYS A 212 1.25 -6.12 4.69
N ARG A 213 0.07 -6.60 4.34
CA ARG A 213 -0.29 -8.01 4.33
C ARG A 213 -0.40 -8.50 2.90
N PHE A 214 0.12 -9.70 2.65
CA PHE A 214 -0.16 -10.50 1.46
C PHE A 214 -0.86 -11.79 1.88
N LYS A 215 -2.10 -11.99 1.44
CA LYS A 215 -2.93 -13.15 1.78
C LYS A 215 -3.25 -13.96 0.54
N GLN A 216 -2.97 -15.25 0.56
CA GLN A 216 -3.40 -16.17 -0.49
C GLN A 216 -4.92 -16.32 -0.42
N GLU A 217 -5.58 -16.03 -1.54
CA GLU A 217 -7.00 -16.27 -1.75
C GLU A 217 -7.22 -17.27 -2.90
N ARG A 218 -8.46 -17.72 -3.07
CA ARG A 218 -8.82 -18.73 -4.09
C ARG A 218 -8.47 -18.28 -5.51
N ASP A 219 -8.63 -17.00 -5.80
CA ASP A 219 -8.42 -16.42 -7.13
C ASP A 219 -7.16 -15.54 -7.20
N GLY A 220 -6.19 -15.74 -6.29
CA GLY A 220 -4.92 -15.03 -6.33
C GLY A 220 -4.36 -14.65 -4.96
N VAL A 221 -3.71 -13.49 -4.85
CA VAL A 221 -3.16 -12.99 -3.57
C VAL A 221 -3.74 -11.62 -3.27
N LYS A 222 -4.36 -11.41 -2.12
CA LYS A 222 -4.79 -10.07 -1.68
C LYS A 222 -3.67 -9.33 -0.96
N ALA A 223 -3.32 -8.13 -1.41
CA ALA A 223 -2.50 -7.18 -0.68
C ALA A 223 -3.36 -6.11 0.02
N SER A 224 -3.14 -5.91 1.31
CA SER A 224 -3.79 -4.85 2.11
C SER A 224 -2.76 -4.14 2.97
N TYR A 225 -3.00 -2.86 3.27
CA TYR A 225 -2.14 -2.05 4.14
C TYR A 225 -2.97 -1.36 5.21
N GLY A 226 -2.33 -0.93 6.28
CA GLY A 226 -2.97 -0.16 7.32
C GLY A 226 -2.14 -0.09 8.58
N TYR A 227 -2.81 0.23 9.68
CA TYR A 227 -2.25 0.22 11.03
C TYR A 227 -2.76 -1.01 11.77
N MET A 228 -1.88 -1.64 12.54
CA MET A 228 -2.27 -2.68 13.48
C MET A 228 -1.89 -2.25 14.89
N GLN A 229 -2.80 -2.49 15.83
CA GLN A 229 -2.50 -2.37 17.24
C GLN A 229 -1.56 -3.52 17.64
N ILE A 230 -0.49 -3.19 18.33
CA ILE A 230 0.41 -4.18 18.91
C ILE A 230 -0.11 -4.50 20.31
N PRO A 231 -0.17 -5.77 20.74
CA PRO A 231 -0.53 -6.09 22.12
C PRO A 231 0.57 -5.63 23.09
N TYR A 232 0.18 -5.02 24.21
CA TYR A 232 1.13 -4.70 25.27
C TYR A 232 1.54 -5.96 26.04
N THR A 233 0.63 -6.94 26.09
CA THR A 233 0.74 -8.13 26.93
C THR A 233 0.27 -9.38 26.18
N GLN A 234 0.19 -10.51 26.89
CA GLN A 234 -0.53 -11.70 26.41
C GLN A 234 -1.95 -11.78 26.99
N ASN A 235 -2.37 -10.78 27.77
CA ASN A 235 -3.66 -10.73 28.43
C ASN A 235 -4.63 -9.90 27.60
N LYS A 236 -5.46 -10.60 26.81
CA LYS A 236 -6.44 -9.99 25.93
C LYS A 236 -7.37 -9.00 26.65
N GLU A 237 -7.78 -9.27 27.88
CA GLU A 237 -8.71 -8.40 28.62
C GLU A 237 -8.04 -7.04 28.95
N VAL A 238 -6.75 -7.06 29.29
CA VAL A 238 -5.98 -5.85 29.55
C VAL A 238 -5.70 -5.09 28.26
N ASP A 239 -5.33 -5.80 27.19
CA ASP A 239 -5.08 -5.18 25.88
C ASP A 239 -6.37 -4.56 25.30
N ASP A 240 -7.52 -5.26 25.37
CA ASP A 240 -8.82 -4.76 24.91
C ASP A 240 -9.24 -3.51 25.69
N PHE A 241 -9.02 -3.50 27.01
CA PHE A 241 -9.27 -2.32 27.85
C PHE A 241 -8.39 -1.12 27.47
N ILE A 242 -7.07 -1.32 27.33
CA ILE A 242 -6.16 -0.24 26.96
C ILE A 242 -6.56 0.34 25.60
N ASN A 243 -6.88 -0.52 24.63
CA ASN A 243 -7.33 -0.08 23.31
C ASN A 243 -8.61 0.76 23.38
N LYS A 244 -9.58 0.33 24.19
CA LYS A 244 -10.83 1.08 24.39
C LYS A 244 -10.58 2.42 25.08
N SER A 245 -9.70 2.47 26.09
CA SER A 245 -9.32 3.71 26.74
C SER A 245 -8.67 4.69 25.76
N CYS A 246 -7.77 4.22 24.91
CA CYS A 246 -7.13 5.05 23.90
C CYS A 246 -8.08 5.54 22.81
N GLU A 247 -9.07 4.74 22.42
CA GLU A 247 -10.17 5.20 21.57
C GLU A 247 -10.94 6.35 22.24
N CYS A 248 -11.26 6.23 23.53
CA CYS A 248 -11.95 7.29 24.28
C CYS A 248 -11.13 8.58 24.42
N ILE A 249 -9.81 8.46 24.61
CA ILE A 249 -8.90 9.61 24.63
C ILE A 249 -8.89 10.31 23.25
N TYR A 250 -8.83 9.53 22.17
CA TYR A 250 -8.84 10.07 20.81
C TYR A 250 -10.15 10.80 20.50
N VAL A 251 -11.29 10.15 20.77
CA VAL A 251 -12.63 10.72 20.58
C VAL A 251 -12.82 11.99 21.42
N GLY A 252 -12.37 11.98 22.68
CA GLY A 252 -12.49 13.14 23.57
C GLY A 252 -11.62 14.33 23.18
N GLY A 253 -10.55 14.11 22.41
CA GLY A 253 -9.64 15.16 21.93
C GLY A 253 -9.92 15.65 20.50
N GLU A 254 -10.89 15.07 19.80
CA GLU A 254 -11.18 15.44 18.41
C GLU A 254 -12.25 16.52 18.31
N GLU A 255 -11.94 17.64 17.66
CA GLU A 255 -12.92 18.69 17.36
C GLU A 255 -13.76 18.31 16.13
N PRO A 256 -15.10 18.30 16.23
CA PRO A 256 -15.95 18.05 15.08
C PRO A 256 -15.86 19.21 14.09
N TYR A 257 -15.47 18.91 12.85
CA TYR A 257 -15.43 19.90 11.76
C TYR A 257 -16.76 20.05 11.02
N ASP A 258 -17.70 19.10 11.20
CA ASP A 258 -19.06 19.18 10.69
C ASP A 258 -20.05 18.37 11.57
N GLU A 259 -21.35 18.50 11.27
CA GLU A 259 -22.44 17.84 12.01
C GLU A 259 -22.42 16.31 11.84
N GLN A 260 -21.94 15.80 10.70
CA GLN A 260 -21.81 14.35 10.51
C GLN A 260 -20.74 13.80 11.45
N ARG A 261 -19.58 14.45 11.52
CA ARG A 261 -18.48 14.06 12.40
C ARG A 261 -18.85 14.21 13.86
N ALA A 262 -19.58 15.25 14.23
CA ALA A 262 -20.11 15.40 15.59
C ALA A 262 -20.98 14.20 16.00
N ASN A 263 -21.92 13.78 15.14
CA ASN A 263 -22.77 12.62 15.38
C ASN A 263 -21.99 11.30 15.41
N GLU A 264 -20.91 11.18 14.62
CA GLU A 264 -20.00 10.02 14.67
C GLU A 264 -19.23 9.97 15.99
N LEU A 265 -18.64 11.09 16.43
CA LEU A 265 -17.92 11.19 17.70
C LEU A 265 -18.83 10.91 18.89
N GLU A 266 -20.07 11.41 18.89
CA GLU A 266 -21.06 11.10 19.93
C GLU A 266 -21.36 9.60 20.02
N LYS A 267 -21.50 8.92 18.87
CA LYS A 267 -21.67 7.45 18.84
C LYS A 267 -20.42 6.71 19.29
N MET A 268 -19.23 7.16 18.91
CA MET A 268 -17.97 6.53 19.32
C MET A 268 -17.68 6.72 20.81
N ALA A 269 -18.13 7.83 21.39
CA ALA A 269 -18.05 8.10 22.83
C ALA A 269 -18.97 7.19 23.66
N GLN A 270 -19.97 6.54 23.04
CA GLN A 270 -20.81 5.57 23.74
C GLN A 270 -19.95 4.41 24.27
N GLY A 271 -19.93 4.27 25.59
CA GLY A 271 -19.10 3.28 26.29
C GLY A 271 -17.78 3.81 26.85
N CYS A 272 -17.52 5.11 26.77
CA CYS A 272 -16.37 5.75 27.44
C CYS A 272 -16.64 6.09 28.93
N ASP A 273 -17.91 6.17 29.34
CA ASP A 273 -18.29 6.50 30.73
C ASP A 273 -17.79 5.46 31.75
N ASP A 274 -17.65 4.21 31.33
CA ASP A 274 -17.28 3.10 32.22
C ASP A 274 -15.76 2.88 32.33
N ILE A 275 -14.93 3.64 31.62
CA ILE A 275 -13.47 3.45 31.58
C ILE A 275 -12.88 3.41 33.00
N SER A 276 -13.24 4.37 33.86
CA SER A 276 -12.74 4.44 35.24
C SER A 276 -13.12 3.21 36.07
N LYS A 277 -14.34 2.68 35.89
CA LYS A 277 -14.81 1.49 36.60
C LYS A 277 -14.13 0.22 36.09
N MET A 278 -13.97 0.09 34.76
CA MET A 278 -13.25 -1.02 34.14
C MET A 278 -11.79 -1.06 34.59
N ARG A 279 -11.12 0.09 34.58
CA ARG A 279 -9.75 0.25 35.08
C ARG A 279 -9.60 -0.26 36.51
N LEU A 280 -10.43 0.21 37.44
CA LEU A 280 -10.37 -0.19 38.86
C LEU A 280 -10.57 -1.69 39.04
N ASN A 281 -11.49 -2.30 38.28
CA ASN A 281 -11.73 -3.74 38.34
C ASN A 281 -10.50 -4.54 37.85
N LEU A 282 -9.89 -4.11 36.75
CA LEU A 282 -8.68 -4.75 36.22
C LEU A 282 -7.47 -4.54 37.14
N GLN A 283 -7.31 -3.35 37.71
CA GLN A 283 -6.25 -3.06 38.68
C GLN A 283 -6.37 -3.96 39.92
N ARG A 284 -7.59 -4.19 40.43
CA ARG A 284 -7.82 -5.13 41.53
C ARG A 284 -7.52 -6.57 41.15
N LYS A 285 -7.94 -6.99 39.95
CA LYS A 285 -7.77 -8.36 39.44
C LYS A 285 -6.30 -8.70 39.20
N TYR A 286 -5.52 -7.75 38.68
CA TYR A 286 -4.13 -7.96 38.27
C TYR A 286 -3.09 -7.27 39.16
N LYS A 287 -3.46 -6.87 40.38
CA LYS A 287 -2.63 -6.05 41.30
C LYS A 287 -1.21 -6.58 41.54
N ASP A 288 -1.01 -7.90 41.47
CA ASP A 288 0.25 -8.58 41.75
C ASP A 288 0.97 -9.09 40.49
N ASP A 289 0.56 -8.65 39.30
CA ASP A 289 1.09 -9.08 38.00
C ASP A 289 1.67 -7.90 37.18
N ILE A 290 2.46 -8.20 36.15
CA ILE A 290 3.06 -7.25 35.20
C ILE A 290 2.03 -6.26 34.64
N ASN A 291 0.79 -6.74 34.46
CA ASN A 291 -0.35 -5.98 33.98
C ASN A 291 -0.71 -4.77 34.87
N ALA A 292 -0.44 -4.81 36.18
CA ALA A 292 -0.70 -3.68 37.09
C ALA A 292 0.13 -2.42 36.75
N SER A 293 1.32 -2.60 36.18
CA SER A 293 2.15 -1.47 35.73
C SER A 293 1.54 -0.76 34.52
N LEU A 294 1.01 -1.53 33.57
CA LEU A 294 0.38 -1.01 32.36
C LEU A 294 -0.92 -0.29 32.66
N LEU A 295 -1.76 -0.85 33.54
CA LEU A 295 -3.01 -0.21 33.96
C LEU A 295 -2.78 1.11 34.73
N ARG A 296 -1.64 1.26 35.41
CA ARG A 296 -1.25 2.54 36.02
C ARG A 296 -0.77 3.56 34.99
N ARG A 297 -0.01 3.12 33.98
CA ARG A 297 0.42 3.99 32.88
C ARG A 297 -0.76 4.44 32.01
N GLU A 298 -1.73 3.54 31.82
CA GLU A 298 -3.00 3.85 31.18
C GLU A 298 -3.73 4.98 31.93
N GLU A 299 -3.88 4.84 33.25
CA GLU A 299 -4.53 5.83 34.09
C GLU A 299 -3.85 7.21 34.02
N GLN A 300 -2.52 7.25 34.05
CA GLN A 300 -1.74 8.49 33.90
C GLN A 300 -2.02 9.15 32.55
N ASN A 301 -1.96 8.38 31.46
CA ASN A 301 -2.20 8.89 30.12
C ASN A 301 -3.64 9.39 29.94
N TYR A 302 -4.62 8.73 30.55
CA TYR A 302 -6.01 9.19 30.55
C TYR A 302 -6.14 10.53 31.28
N LYS A 303 -5.56 10.67 32.48
CA LYS A 303 -5.57 11.93 33.25
C LYS A 303 -4.90 13.08 32.50
N GLU A 304 -3.74 12.83 31.90
CA GLU A 304 -3.01 13.81 31.09
C GLU A 304 -3.84 14.33 29.91
N ALA A 305 -4.60 13.44 29.24
CA ALA A 305 -5.42 13.82 28.10
C ALA A 305 -6.62 14.73 28.47
N PHE A 306 -7.19 14.54 29.67
CA PHE A 306 -8.36 15.30 30.13
C PHE A 306 -8.03 16.42 31.13
N GLY A 307 -6.75 16.57 31.52
CA GLY A 307 -6.29 17.63 32.43
C GLY A 307 -6.69 17.42 33.90
N GLU A 308 -6.78 16.15 34.35
CA GLU A 308 -7.16 15.75 35.72
C GLU A 308 -5.98 15.58 36.70
#